data_AF-A0AAV8YSJ6-F1
#
_entry.id   AF-A0AAV8YSJ6-F1
#
_cell.length_a   1.000
_cell.length_b   1.000
_cell.length_c   1.000
_cell.angle_alpha   90.00
_cell.angle_beta   90.00
_cell.angle_gamma   90.00
#
_symmetry.space_group_name_H-M   'P 1'
#
loop_
_entity.id
_entity.type
_entity.pdbx_description
1 polymer ?
#
loop_
_entity_poly.entity_id
_entity_poly.type
_entity_poly.pdbx_seq_one_letter_code
_entity_poly.pdbx_strand_id
1 'polypeptide(L)'
;LTRSVDRVFHDNKARVLIIHSACPEVFCAGADLKERAEMTPKQVNDFVINIRNLISKIYNLPIPVIAAIDGVAVGGGLEMALAADMRIASSNA
;
A
#
# COMPACT_ATOMS: atom_id res chain seq x y z
N LEU A 1 -7.38 -4.86 0.82
CA LEU A 1 -6.11 -4.91 0.08
C LEU A 1 -5.39 -6.26 0.21
N THR A 2 -5.19 -6.80 1.42
CA THR A 2 -4.52 -8.10 1.66
C THR A 2 -5.03 -9.24 0.77
N ARG A 3 -6.35 -9.46 0.70
CA ARG A 3 -6.93 -10.52 -0.15
C ARG A 3 -6.60 -10.34 -1.64
N SER A 4 -6.51 -9.09 -2.12
CA SER A 4 -6.19 -8.80 -3.53
C SER A 4 -4.74 -9.11 -3.83
N VAL A 5 -3.82 -8.75 -2.92
CA VAL A 5 -2.39 -9.09 -3.02
C VAL A 5 -2.21 -10.60 -2.99
N ASP A 6 -2.90 -11.30 -2.09
CA ASP A 6 -2.87 -12.77 -2.03
C ASP A 6 -3.39 -13.39 -3.34
N ARG A 7 -4.43 -12.83 -3.96
CA ARG A 7 -4.91 -13.31 -5.26
C ARG A 7 -3.85 -13.14 -6.35
N VAL A 8 -3.18 -11.99 -6.41
CA VAL A 8 -2.11 -11.73 -7.39
C VAL A 8 -0.94 -12.69 -7.19
N PHE A 9 -0.56 -12.98 -5.95
CA PHE A 9 0.50 -13.94 -5.63
C PHE A 9 0.24 -15.33 -6.23
N HIS A 10 -1.02 -15.77 -6.25
CA HIS A 10 -1.41 -17.08 -6.79
C HIS A 10 -1.82 -17.04 -8.28
N ASP A 11 -1.80 -15.87 -8.93
CA ASP A 11 -2.21 -15.72 -10.33
C ASP A 11 -0.99 -15.91 -11.26
N ASN A 12 -0.92 -17.07 -11.90
CA ASN A 12 0.15 -17.41 -12.84
C ASN A 12 0.07 -16.67 -14.19
N LYS A 13 -1.01 -15.92 -14.45
CA LYS A 13 -1.16 -15.09 -15.66
C LYS A 13 -0.73 -13.66 -15.44
N ALA A 14 -0.80 -13.16 -14.20
CA ALA A 14 -0.34 -11.82 -13.86
C ALA A 14 1.18 -11.71 -14.11
N ARG A 15 1.60 -10.61 -14.75
CA ARG A 15 3.02 -10.37 -15.07
C ARG A 15 3.59 -9.11 -14.42
N VAL A 16 2.73 -8.14 -14.11
CA VAL A 16 3.07 -6.89 -13.43
C VAL A 16 1.86 -6.47 -12.60
N LEU A 17 2.09 -5.91 -11.42
CA LEU A 17 1.08 -5.22 -10.61
C LEU A 17 1.33 -3.71 -10.65
N ILE A 18 0.31 -2.93 -11.01
CA ILE A 18 0.33 -1.47 -10.86
C ILE A 18 -0.58 -1.08 -9.69
N ILE A 19 -0.04 -0.34 -8.74
CA ILE A 19 -0.77 0.25 -7.63
C ILE A 19 -0.94 1.73 -7.94
N HIS A 20 -2.18 2.18 -8.07
CA HIS A 20 -2.52 3.59 -8.27
C HIS A 20 -3.77 3.95 -7.48
N SER A 21 -4.00 5.23 -7.28
CA SER A 21 -5.25 5.74 -6.73
C SER A 21 -6.24 6.07 -7.84
N ALA A 22 -7.51 5.76 -7.60
CA ALA A 22 -8.63 6.26 -8.42
C ALA A 22 -9.13 7.64 -7.94
N CYS A 23 -8.64 8.12 -6.79
CA CYS A 23 -8.94 9.44 -6.26
C CYS A 23 -7.93 10.44 -6.83
N PRO A 24 -8.37 11.55 -7.45
CA PRO A 24 -7.47 12.61 -7.86
C PRO A 24 -6.66 13.16 -6.67
N GLU A 25 -5.42 13.58 -6.94
CA GLU A 25 -4.54 14.32 -6.02
C GLU A 25 -4.15 13.61 -4.71
N VAL A 26 -4.65 12.39 -4.45
CA VAL A 26 -4.31 11.61 -3.27
C VAL A 26 -4.00 10.18 -3.68
N PHE A 27 -2.75 9.75 -3.49
CA PHE A 27 -2.37 8.36 -3.64
C PHE A 27 -2.83 7.54 -2.42
N CYS A 28 -2.33 7.90 -1.23
CA CYS A 28 -2.73 7.31 0.04
C CYS A 28 -2.19 8.15 1.21
N ALA A 29 -3.08 8.65 2.08
CA ALA A 29 -2.71 9.44 3.25
C ALA A 29 -2.17 8.60 4.43
N GLY A 30 -2.18 7.27 4.31
CA GLY A 30 -1.72 6.35 5.36
C GLY A 30 -2.85 5.88 6.28
N ALA A 31 -2.52 5.64 7.55
CA ALA A 31 -3.48 5.13 8.53
C ALA A 31 -4.59 6.15 8.82
N ASP A 32 -5.82 5.68 8.99
CA ASP A 32 -6.93 6.53 9.41
C ASP A 32 -6.72 6.97 10.87
N LEU A 33 -6.49 8.27 11.06
CA LEU A 33 -6.27 8.85 12.38
C LEU A 33 -7.55 8.92 13.22
N LYS A 34 -8.73 8.94 12.59
CA LYS A 34 -10.03 8.89 13.30
C LYS A 34 -10.22 7.52 13.92
N GLU A 35 -10.00 6.46 13.13
CA GLU A 35 -10.01 5.08 13.62
C GLU A 35 -8.95 4.89 14.71
N ARG A 36 -7.73 5.42 14.49
CA ARG A 36 -6.64 5.30 15.46
C ARG A 36 -6.97 5.92 16.82
N ALA A 37 -7.71 7.03 16.86
CA ALA A 37 -8.06 7.72 18.09
C ALA A 37 -8.98 6.89 19.01
N GLU A 38 -9.71 5.92 18.46
CA GLU A 38 -10.65 5.07 19.18
C GLU A 38 -10.04 3.73 19.62
N MET A 39 -8.81 3.44 19.21
CA MET A 39 -8.14 2.17 19.49
C MET A 39 -7.49 2.13 20.88
N THR A 40 -7.65 1.02 21.59
CA THR A 40 -6.81 0.68 22.74
C THR A 40 -5.35 0.42 22.31
N PRO A 41 -4.37 0.52 23.21
CA PRO A 41 -2.96 0.24 22.86
C PRO A 41 -2.72 -1.13 22.21
N LYS A 42 -3.47 -2.15 22.62
CA LYS A 42 -3.40 -3.49 22.00
C LYS A 42 -3.90 -3.47 20.56
N GLN A 43 -5.06 -2.86 20.31
CA GLN A 43 -5.62 -2.72 18.96
C GLN A 43 -4.70 -1.92 18.04
N VAL A 44 -4.06 -0.86 18.56
CA VAL A 44 -3.06 -0.09 17.79
C VAL A 44 -1.90 -0.99 17.35
N ASN A 45 -1.37 -1.81 18.25
CA ASN A 45 -0.28 -2.73 17.93
C ASN A 45 -0.69 -3.73 16.84
N ASP A 46 -1.82 -4.42 17.06
CA ASP A 46 -2.35 -5.40 16.12
C ASP A 46 -2.61 -4.77 14.73
N PHE A 47 -3.18 -3.56 14.70
CA PHE A 47 -3.43 -2.81 13.47
C PHE A 47 -2.14 -2.47 12.71
N VAL A 48 -1.12 -1.97 13.42
CA VAL A 48 0.17 -1.62 12.79
C VAL A 48 0.89 -2.88 12.28
N ILE A 49 0.83 -3.99 13.02
CA ILE A 49 1.36 -5.29 12.55
C ILE A 49 0.64 -5.72 11.27
N ASN A 50 -0.68 -5.58 11.20
CA ASN A 50 -1.45 -5.95 10.01
C ASN A 50 -1.08 -5.10 8.78
N ILE A 51 -0.87 -3.79 8.94
CA ILE A 51 -0.38 -2.92 7.87
C ILE A 51 1.00 -3.36 7.41
N ARG A 52 1.93 -3.61 8.34
CA ARG A 52 3.29 -4.08 8.02
C ARG A 52 3.26 -5.39 7.26
N ASN A 53 2.44 -6.35 7.68
CA ASN A 53 2.29 -7.63 7.00
C ASN A 53 1.77 -7.46 5.58
N LEU A 54 0.84 -6.54 5.34
CA LEU A 54 0.37 -6.23 4.00
C LEU A 54 1.49 -5.64 3.12
N ILE A 55 2.24 -4.68 3.64
CA ILE A 55 3.37 -4.06 2.92
C ILE A 55 4.44 -5.12 2.60
N SER A 56 4.77 -5.98 3.56
CA SER A 56 5.67 -7.11 3.35
C SER A 56 5.15 -8.08 2.27
N LYS A 57 3.84 -8.31 2.18
CA LYS A 57 3.27 -9.13 1.10
C LYS A 57 3.44 -8.50 -0.27
N ILE A 58 3.28 -7.18 -0.38
CA ILE A 58 3.53 -6.45 -1.63
C ILE A 58 5.00 -6.57 -2.03
N TYR A 59 5.92 -6.35 -1.09
CA TYR A 59 7.36 -6.46 -1.32
C TYR A 59 7.81 -7.86 -1.77
N ASN A 60 7.15 -8.91 -1.28
CA ASN A 60 7.48 -10.30 -1.61
C ASN A 60 6.70 -10.87 -2.82
N LEU A 61 6.00 -10.05 -3.59
CA LEU A 61 5.33 -10.53 -4.80
C LEU A 61 6.37 -11.07 -5.81
N PRO A 62 6.09 -12.21 -6.49
CA PRO A 62 7.03 -12.80 -7.45
C PRO A 62 7.02 -12.12 -8.82
N ILE A 63 6.28 -11.01 -8.97
CA ILE A 63 6.14 -10.24 -10.20
C ILE A 63 6.49 -8.77 -9.93
N PRO A 64 6.99 -8.01 -10.93
CA PRO A 64 7.25 -6.59 -10.77
C PRO A 64 6.04 -5.79 -10.27
N VAL A 65 6.28 -4.89 -9.32
CA VAL A 65 5.29 -3.97 -8.75
C VAL A 65 5.69 -2.53 -9.06
N ILE A 66 4.76 -1.76 -9.61
CA ILE A 66 4.92 -0.35 -9.91
C ILE A 66 3.91 0.46 -9.09
N ALA A 67 4.38 1.42 -8.30
CA ALA A 67 3.55 2.44 -7.68
C ALA A 67 3.46 3.67 -8.61
N ALA A 68 2.25 3.97 -9.09
CA ALA A 68 1.93 5.17 -9.85
C ALA A 68 1.31 6.22 -8.91
N ILE A 69 2.05 7.29 -8.65
CA ILE A 69 1.81 8.25 -7.57
C ILE A 69 1.48 9.61 -8.17
N ASP A 70 0.19 9.86 -8.44
CA ASP A 70 -0.31 11.13 -8.97
C ASP A 70 -0.92 12.02 -7.87
N GLY A 71 -0.44 11.89 -6.64
CA GLY A 71 -0.97 12.62 -5.49
C GLY A 71 -0.35 12.23 -4.15
N VAL A 72 -0.85 12.85 -3.09
CA VAL A 72 -0.29 12.77 -1.74
C VAL A 72 -0.08 11.33 -1.27
N ALA A 73 1.15 11.00 -0.90
CA ALA A 73 1.57 9.70 -0.35
C ALA A 73 2.29 9.90 1.00
N VAL A 74 1.61 9.59 2.11
CA VAL A 74 2.12 9.84 3.47
C VAL A 74 2.02 8.60 4.34
N GLY A 75 3.00 8.41 5.25
CA GLY A 75 3.02 7.30 6.20
C GLY A 75 2.86 5.96 5.49
N GLY A 76 1.85 5.18 5.88
CA GLY A 76 1.53 3.90 5.25
C GLY A 76 1.33 3.94 3.74
N GLY A 77 0.92 5.08 3.17
CA GLY A 77 0.84 5.27 1.73
C GLY A 77 2.20 5.29 1.04
N LEU A 78 3.16 6.03 1.63
CA LEU A 78 4.55 6.04 1.14
C LEU A 78 5.25 4.70 1.43
N GLU A 79 5.01 4.08 2.58
CA GLU A 79 5.55 2.75 2.89
C GLU A 79 5.07 1.68 1.89
N MET A 80 3.81 1.76 1.46
CA MET A 80 3.28 0.91 0.38
C MET A 80 3.99 1.17 -0.96
N ALA A 81 4.26 2.44 -1.30
CA ALA A 81 5.04 2.78 -2.50
C ALA A 81 6.51 2.34 -2.40
N LEU A 82 7.10 2.35 -1.20
CA LEU A 82 8.46 1.86 -0.95
C LEU A 82 8.58 0.35 -1.12
N ALA A 83 7.51 -0.40 -0.86
CA ALA A 83 7.46 -1.83 -1.14
C ALA A 83 7.36 -2.18 -2.63
N ALA A 84 7.09 -1.21 -3.52
CA ALA A 84 7.12 -1.43 -4.96
C ALA A 84 8.55 -1.40 -5.51
N ASP A 85 8.80 -2.18 -6.58
CA ASP A 85 10.10 -2.20 -7.28
C ASP A 85 10.40 -0.86 -7.96
N MET A 86 9.37 -0.24 -8.53
CA MET A 86 9.46 1.06 -9.19
C MET A 86 8.40 2.02 -8.67
N ARG A 87 8.77 3.31 -8.59
CA ARG A 87 7.89 4.41 -8.24
C ARG A 87 7.95 5.45 -9.36
N ILE A 88 6.78 5.79 -9.90
CA ILE A 88 6.62 6.88 -10.86
C ILE A 88 5.70 7.89 -10.19
N ALA A 89 6.16 9.12 -10.04
CA ALA A 89 5.41 10.18 -9.38
C ALA A 89 5.26 11.39 -10.28
N SER A 90 4.11 12.05 -10.22
CA SER A 90 3.92 13.35 -10.84
C SER A 90 4.76 14.41 -10.11
N SER A 91 5.17 15.47 -10.80
CA SER A 91 5.96 16.56 -10.17
C SER A 91 5.17 17.38 -9.14
N ASN A 92 3.86 17.16 -9.06
CA ASN A 92 2.92 17.83 -8.16
C ASN A 92 2.25 16.87 -7.17
N ALA A 93 2.74 15.62 -7.05
CA ALA A 93 2.29 14.66 -6.05
C ALA A 93 2.77 15.02 -4.63
#